data_AF-A0A9P0QGA2-F1
#
_entry.id   AF-A0A9P0QGA2-F1
#
_cell.length_a   1.000
_cell.length_b   1.000
_cell.length_c   1.000
_cell.angle_alpha   90.00
_cell.angle_beta   90.00
_cell.angle_gamma   90.00
#
_symmetry.space_group_name_H-M   'P 1'
#
loop_
_entity.id
_entity.type
_entity.pdbx_description
1 polymer ?
#
loop_
_entity_poly.entity_id
_entity_poly.type
_entity_poly.pdbx_seq_one_letter_code
_entity_poly.pdbx_strand_id
1 'polypeptide(L)'
;MRGTKLILMEVGNVKFLDSLNYFPMPLTALPKAFDLKELKKGYFPHLFNTLAHQNYVGPIPALDFYDPDHLKEDAREKLLKWHGERQAEGYVFDFQKEIVEYCISDVEILTQACLKFRDLMKTETTVDPFQESTTIASCCNKVFRRNFLKPETIGVIPKGGYRWRENQSKIAIQWLLWEEHQRGIKIQHAAKGIETIVKGHKVDDSTEPELIHPVLPSKMNNKLMFVNCQKCGEDFVREECQHSIQERSLKGTWVIEEVLKAIEKGYQNRDLRNMGIRYNSAQ
;
A
#
# COMPACT_ATOMS: atom_id res chain seq x y z
N MET A 1 -5.21 5.16 7.24
CA MET A 1 -5.09 5.34 5.78
C MET A 1 -3.96 6.32 5.48
N ARG A 2 -2.97 5.94 4.67
CA ARG A 2 -1.97 6.87 4.10
C ARG A 2 -2.49 7.36 2.75
N GLY A 3 -3.38 8.36 2.75
CA GLY A 3 -4.21 8.76 1.59
C GLY A 3 -3.70 9.93 0.74
N THR A 4 -2.46 10.40 0.91
CA THR A 4 -1.94 11.60 0.23
C THR A 4 -0.79 11.34 -0.74
N LYS A 5 -0.46 10.07 -1.05
CA LYS A 5 0.62 9.76 -1.99
C LYS A 5 0.14 9.85 -3.44
N LEU A 6 0.67 10.81 -4.18
CA LEU A 6 0.49 10.90 -5.63
C LEU A 6 1.28 9.78 -6.30
N ILE A 7 0.58 8.72 -6.74
CA ILE A 7 1.20 7.57 -7.41
C ILE A 7 1.46 7.87 -8.89
N LEU A 8 0.54 8.60 -9.51
CA LEU A 8 0.53 8.95 -10.92
C LEU A 8 -0.27 10.24 -11.11
N MET A 9 0.26 11.16 -11.91
CA MET A 9 -0.48 12.31 -12.43
C MET A 9 -0.27 12.40 -13.94
N GLU A 10 -1.34 12.61 -14.69
CA GLU A 10 -1.30 12.75 -16.15
C GLU A 10 -1.87 14.13 -16.52
N VAL A 11 -1.08 14.91 -17.26
CA VAL A 11 -1.47 16.24 -17.74
C VAL A 11 -1.16 16.29 -19.23
N GLY A 12 -2.21 16.25 -20.06
CA GLY A 12 -2.07 16.17 -21.52
C GLY A 12 -1.33 14.91 -21.95
N ASN A 13 -0.19 15.08 -22.60
CA ASN A 13 0.71 14.00 -23.04
C ASN A 13 1.87 13.74 -22.06
N VAL A 14 1.87 14.34 -20.88
CA VAL A 14 2.92 14.19 -19.86
C VAL A 14 2.44 13.33 -18.70
N LYS A 15 3.27 12.36 -18.32
CA LYS A 15 3.03 11.42 -17.22
C LYS A 15 4.04 11.67 -16.11
N PHE A 16 3.57 12.05 -14.94
CA PHE A 16 4.37 12.22 -13.73
C PHE A 16 4.26 10.96 -12.87
N LEU A 17 5.42 10.37 -12.58
CA LEU A 17 5.55 9.17 -11.76
C LEU A 17 6.35 9.50 -10.50
N ASP A 18 5.93 8.93 -9.37
CA ASP A 18 6.72 8.98 -8.14
C ASP A 18 7.77 7.85 -8.15
N SER A 19 9.05 8.24 -8.20
CA SER A 19 10.19 7.32 -8.22
C SER A 19 10.28 6.46 -6.95
N LEU A 20 9.71 6.90 -5.82
CA LEU A 20 9.67 6.11 -4.59
C LEU A 20 8.80 4.85 -4.71
N ASN A 21 7.88 4.81 -5.67
CA ASN A 21 7.10 3.59 -5.98
C ASN A 21 7.93 2.51 -6.69
N TYR A 22 9.12 2.88 -7.17
CA TYR A 22 10.10 1.97 -7.77
C TYR A 22 11.28 1.73 -6.83
N PHE A 23 11.74 2.77 -6.14
CA PHE A 23 12.91 2.71 -5.27
C PHE A 23 12.50 3.10 -3.83
N PRO A 24 12.14 2.14 -2.96
CA PRO A 24 11.77 2.40 -1.58
C PRO A 24 13.02 2.63 -0.70
N MET A 25 13.92 3.50 -1.13
CA MET A 25 15.21 3.78 -0.47
C MET A 25 15.60 5.27 -0.66
N PRO A 26 16.45 5.83 0.22
CA PRO A 26 16.90 7.21 0.08
C PRO A 26 17.82 7.39 -1.13
N LEU A 27 17.89 8.63 -1.64
CA LEU A 27 18.71 8.97 -2.80
C LEU A 27 20.19 8.64 -2.60
N THR A 28 20.70 8.80 -1.37
CA THR A 28 22.08 8.47 -0.99
C THR A 28 22.42 6.98 -1.13
N ALA A 29 21.42 6.09 -1.12
CA ALA A 29 21.62 4.66 -1.30
C ALA A 29 21.57 4.21 -2.77
N LEU A 30 21.01 5.02 -3.67
CA LEU A 30 20.85 4.66 -5.09
C LEU A 30 22.19 4.41 -5.81
N PRO A 31 23.24 5.23 -5.63
CA PRO A 31 24.51 4.99 -6.31
C PRO A 31 25.10 3.63 -5.95
N LYS A 32 25.02 3.24 -4.68
CA LYS A 32 25.49 1.94 -4.19
C LYS A 32 24.60 0.79 -4.67
N ALA A 33 23.29 0.99 -4.74
CA ALA A 33 22.36 -0.05 -5.19
C ALA A 33 22.48 -0.36 -6.68
N PHE A 34 22.83 0.63 -7.50
CA PHE A 34 22.93 0.51 -8.94
C PHE A 34 24.37 0.53 -9.46
N ASP A 35 25.39 0.38 -8.60
CA ASP A 35 26.81 0.48 -8.98
C ASP A 35 27.10 1.69 -9.90
N LEU A 36 26.56 2.85 -9.54
CA LEU A 36 26.82 4.11 -10.22
C LEU A 36 28.11 4.71 -9.64
N LYS A 37 28.88 5.41 -10.47
CA LYS A 37 30.02 6.18 -9.96
C LYS A 37 29.49 7.15 -8.92
N GLU A 38 29.96 7.02 -7.68
CA GLU A 38 29.57 7.91 -6.60
C GLU A 38 29.91 9.35 -7.00
N LEU A 39 28.89 10.11 -7.38
CA LEU A 39 28.91 11.56 -7.31
C LEU A 39 28.81 11.91 -5.82
N LYS A 40 29.89 11.65 -5.06
CA LYS A 40 29.99 12.15 -3.69
C LYS A 40 29.89 13.67 -3.79
N LYS A 41 28.76 14.25 -3.39
CA LYS A 41 28.67 15.71 -3.34
C LYS A 41 27.91 16.20 -2.13
N GLY A 42 28.69 16.38 -1.07
CA GLY A 42 28.41 17.31 0.04
C GLY A 42 27.19 17.01 0.90
N TYR A 43 27.06 17.80 1.96
CA TYR A 43 25.86 17.90 2.76
C TYR A 43 25.28 19.31 2.53
N PHE A 44 23.95 19.43 2.51
CA PHE A 44 23.28 20.71 2.33
C PHE A 44 22.61 21.17 3.64
N PRO A 45 22.75 22.44 4.05
CA PRO A 45 22.15 22.94 5.28
C PRO A 45 20.66 23.26 5.10
N HIS A 46 19.81 22.24 5.24
CA HIS A 46 18.36 22.35 4.98
C HIS A 46 17.67 23.44 5.83
N LEU A 47 18.05 23.59 7.10
CA LEU A 47 17.46 24.59 7.99
C LEU A 47 17.95 26.02 7.69
N PHE A 48 19.02 26.16 6.92
CA PHE A 48 19.54 27.46 6.51
C PHE A 48 18.76 28.05 5.33
N ASN A 49 17.97 27.24 4.62
CA ASN A 49 17.13 27.66 3.50
C ASN A 49 15.94 28.51 3.97
N THR A 50 16.22 29.79 4.26
CA THR A 50 15.23 30.80 4.62
C THR A 50 15.31 31.98 3.67
N LEU A 51 14.25 32.78 3.58
CA LEU A 51 14.22 33.97 2.73
C LEU A 51 15.33 34.98 3.06
N ALA A 52 15.75 35.05 4.33
CA ALA A 52 16.81 35.95 4.77
C ALA A 52 18.20 35.54 4.27
N HIS A 53 18.42 34.25 4.04
CA HIS A 53 19.73 33.69 3.68
C HIS A 53 19.89 33.41 2.18
N GLN A 54 18.90 33.75 1.35
CA GLN A 54 18.92 33.45 -0.08
C GLN A 54 20.15 34.03 -0.79
N ASN A 55 20.60 35.23 -0.42
CA ASN A 55 21.77 35.89 -1.01
C ASN A 55 23.02 35.81 -0.10
N TYR A 56 23.05 34.84 0.82
CA TYR A 56 24.16 34.69 1.75
C TYR A 56 25.42 34.20 1.02
N VAL A 57 26.51 34.95 1.21
CA VAL A 57 27.86 34.57 0.80
C VAL A 57 28.77 34.80 2.00
N GLY A 58 29.40 33.73 2.49
CA GLY A 58 30.17 33.81 3.73
C GLY A 58 30.78 32.48 4.15
N PRO A 59 31.21 32.34 5.42
CA PRO A 59 31.68 31.06 5.92
C PRO A 59 30.57 30.00 5.92
N ILE A 60 30.97 28.73 5.91
CA ILE A 60 30.05 27.59 6.00
C ILE A 60 29.08 27.73 7.20
N PRO A 61 27.77 27.46 7.01
CA PRO A 61 26.80 27.53 8.10
C PRO A 61 27.15 26.61 9.28
N ALA A 62 26.65 26.95 10.47
CA ALA A 62 26.83 26.13 11.66
C ALA A 62 26.23 24.73 11.48
N LEU A 63 26.79 23.73 12.18
CA LEU A 63 26.36 22.33 12.14
C LEU A 63 24.87 22.16 12.46
N ASP A 64 24.31 22.99 13.33
CA ASP A 64 22.89 22.97 13.70
C ASP A 64 21.97 23.11 12.48
N PHE A 65 22.40 23.84 11.44
CA PHE A 65 21.61 24.05 10.23
C PHE A 65 21.56 22.82 9.30
N TYR A 66 22.39 21.81 9.56
CA TYR A 66 22.45 20.56 8.80
C TYR A 66 21.60 19.44 9.42
N ASP A 67 20.91 19.72 10.53
CA ASP A 67 20.01 18.79 11.23
C ASP A 67 20.67 17.41 11.56
N PRO A 68 21.75 17.41 12.37
CA PRO A 68 22.49 16.20 12.72
C PRO A 68 21.68 15.19 13.54
N ASP A 69 20.58 15.60 14.17
CA ASP A 69 19.76 14.77 15.06
C ASP A 69 18.86 13.79 14.30
N HIS A 70 18.47 14.13 13.06
CA HIS A 70 17.69 13.24 12.20
C HIS A 70 18.54 12.25 11.39
N LEU A 71 19.88 12.35 11.47
CA LEU A 71 20.82 11.48 10.79
C LEU A 71 21.18 10.25 11.65
N LYS A 72 21.38 9.10 11.00
CA LYS A 72 21.94 7.90 11.66
C LYS A 72 23.39 8.15 12.07
N GLU A 73 23.86 7.45 13.10
CA GLU A 73 25.21 7.61 13.68
C GLU A 73 26.33 7.63 12.60
N ASP A 74 26.38 6.64 11.70
CA ASP A 74 27.37 6.58 10.61
C ASP A 74 27.30 7.78 9.64
N ALA A 75 26.10 8.30 9.38
CA ALA A 75 25.92 9.46 8.51
C ALA A 75 26.31 10.77 9.23
N ARG A 76 26.05 10.84 10.55
CA ARG A 76 26.39 11.97 11.41
C ARG A 76 27.91 12.13 11.58
N GLU A 77 28.64 11.03 11.77
CA GLU A 77 30.11 11.07 11.84
C GLU A 77 30.74 11.60 10.55
N LYS A 78 30.23 11.15 9.39
CA LYS A 78 30.67 11.63 8.07
C LYS A 78 30.38 13.12 7.88
N LEU A 79 29.22 13.60 8.34
CA LEU A 79 28.85 15.02 8.30
C LEU A 79 29.82 15.87 9.15
N LEU A 80 30.08 15.47 10.39
CA LEU A 80 30.98 16.19 11.30
C LEU A 80 32.39 16.30 10.75
N LYS A 81 32.92 15.20 10.19
CA LYS A 81 34.23 15.18 9.56
C LYS A 81 34.29 16.11 8.33
N TRP A 82 33.31 16.01 7.43
CA TRP A 82 33.24 16.84 6.24
C TRP A 82 33.11 18.35 6.58
N HIS A 83 32.30 18.69 7.57
CA HIS A 83 32.10 20.08 8.01
C HIS A 83 33.39 20.66 8.62
N GLY A 84 34.07 19.91 9.49
CA GLY A 84 35.34 20.33 10.08
C GLY A 84 36.44 20.54 9.04
N GLU A 85 36.55 19.65 8.04
CA GLU A 85 37.49 19.80 6.91
C GLU A 85 37.20 21.06 6.09
N ARG A 86 35.93 21.31 5.74
CA ARG A 86 35.52 22.51 4.99
C ARG A 86 35.72 23.82 5.77
N GLN A 87 35.50 23.80 7.09
CA GLN A 87 35.72 24.96 7.93
C GLN A 87 37.22 25.28 8.04
N ALA A 88 38.08 24.25 8.17
CA ALA A 88 39.53 24.42 8.22
C ALA A 88 40.13 24.95 6.91
N GLU A 89 39.55 24.59 5.76
CA GLU A 89 39.94 25.09 4.44
C GLU A 89 39.53 26.55 4.18
N GLY A 90 38.75 27.17 5.06
CA GLY A 90 38.23 28.52 4.84
C GLY A 90 37.24 28.59 3.68
N TYR A 91 36.45 27.52 3.49
CA TYR A 91 35.48 27.42 2.40
C TYR A 91 34.46 28.57 2.42
N VAL A 92 34.32 29.27 1.29
CA VAL A 92 33.31 30.32 1.10
C VAL A 92 32.05 29.66 0.54
N PHE A 93 31.00 29.67 1.36
CA PHE A 93 29.68 29.15 1.03
C PHE A 93 28.84 30.24 0.35
N ASP A 94 28.46 29.99 -0.90
CA ASP A 94 27.52 30.81 -1.67
C ASP A 94 26.19 30.05 -1.78
N PHE A 95 25.16 30.57 -1.12
CA PHE A 95 23.88 29.85 -1.01
C PHE A 95 23.23 29.57 -2.37
N GLN A 96 23.21 30.54 -3.29
CA GLN A 96 22.55 30.38 -4.59
C GLN A 96 23.28 29.36 -5.46
N LYS A 97 24.60 29.38 -5.42
CA LYS A 97 25.40 28.42 -6.17
C LYS A 97 25.24 27.00 -5.62
N GLU A 98 25.31 26.87 -4.30
CA GLU A 98 25.25 25.58 -3.61
C GLU A 98 23.88 24.90 -3.74
N ILE A 99 22.78 25.65 -3.61
CA ILE A 99 21.44 25.07 -3.74
C ILE A 99 21.20 24.57 -5.17
N VAL A 100 21.66 25.31 -6.18
CA VAL A 100 21.55 24.90 -7.58
C VAL A 100 22.41 23.66 -7.83
N GLU A 101 23.66 23.65 -7.40
CA GLU A 101 24.56 22.50 -7.56
C GLU A 101 24.04 21.24 -6.83
N TYR A 102 23.47 21.42 -5.64
CA TYR A 102 22.84 20.33 -4.88
C TYR A 102 21.62 19.76 -5.62
N CYS A 103 20.69 20.62 -6.06
CA CYS A 103 19.51 20.16 -6.80
C CYS A 103 19.85 19.49 -8.13
N ILE A 104 20.84 20.00 -8.87
CA ILE A 104 21.32 19.38 -10.11
C ILE A 104 21.88 17.99 -9.81
N SER A 105 22.74 17.87 -8.80
CA SER A 105 23.32 16.59 -8.39
C SER A 105 22.25 15.56 -8.01
N ASP A 106 21.23 15.96 -7.23
CA ASP A 106 20.14 15.07 -6.82
C ASP A 106 19.34 14.56 -8.03
N VAL A 107 19.03 15.46 -8.98
CA VAL A 107 18.33 15.10 -10.22
C VAL A 107 19.19 14.19 -11.10
N GLU A 108 20.50 14.44 -11.19
CA GLU A 108 21.43 13.60 -11.96
C GLU A 108 21.53 12.19 -11.39
N ILE A 109 21.67 12.05 -10.07
CA ILE A 109 21.70 10.74 -9.38
C ILE A 109 20.42 9.97 -9.66
N LEU A 110 19.26 10.63 -9.50
CA LEU A 110 17.97 9.99 -9.74
C LEU A 110 17.82 9.59 -11.22
N THR A 111 18.26 10.45 -12.14
CA THR A 111 18.19 10.20 -13.58
C THR A 111 19.05 9.01 -13.98
N GLN A 112 20.29 8.95 -13.51
CA GLN A 112 21.20 7.82 -13.78
C GLN A 112 20.65 6.51 -13.23
N ALA A 113 20.09 6.52 -12.01
CA ALA A 113 19.47 5.35 -11.41
C ALA A 113 18.24 4.87 -12.21
N CYS A 114 17.35 5.80 -12.59
CA CYS A 114 16.17 5.49 -13.40
C CYS A 114 16.56 4.91 -14.76
N LEU A 115 17.56 5.48 -15.45
CA LEU A 115 18.02 5.00 -16.74
C LEU A 115 18.61 3.59 -16.62
N LYS A 116 19.52 3.37 -15.66
CA LYS A 116 20.13 2.04 -15.44
C LYS A 116 19.09 0.99 -15.06
N PHE A 117 18.13 1.34 -14.20
CA PHE A 117 17.01 0.46 -13.86
C PHE A 117 16.15 0.11 -15.09
N ARG A 118 15.82 1.11 -15.91
CA ARG A 118 15.05 0.90 -17.15
C ARG A 118 15.79 -0.02 -18.11
N ASP A 119 17.08 0.20 -18.30
CA ASP A 119 17.91 -0.59 -19.21
C ASP A 119 18.01 -2.04 -18.74
N LEU A 120 18.27 -2.27 -17.45
CA LEU A 120 18.27 -3.62 -16.84
C LEU A 120 16.92 -4.31 -17.03
N MET A 121 15.81 -3.64 -16.71
CA MET A 121 14.48 -4.23 -16.85
C MET A 121 14.14 -4.57 -18.31
N LYS A 122 14.47 -3.69 -19.26
CA LYS A 122 14.19 -3.93 -20.67
C LYS A 122 15.06 -5.05 -21.25
N THR A 123 16.31 -5.13 -20.81
CA THR A 123 17.28 -6.15 -21.26
C THR A 123 16.87 -7.53 -20.77
N GLU A 124 16.51 -7.66 -19.48
CA GLU A 124 16.20 -8.95 -18.85
C GLU A 124 14.75 -9.41 -19.09
N THR A 125 13.80 -8.47 -19.22
CA THR A 125 12.37 -8.81 -19.13
C THR A 125 11.51 -8.33 -20.29
N THR A 126 12.05 -7.54 -21.23
CA THR A 126 11.32 -6.92 -22.38
C THR A 126 10.19 -5.95 -21.99
N VAL A 127 9.94 -5.73 -20.71
CA VAL A 127 8.92 -4.81 -20.19
C VAL A 127 9.57 -3.48 -19.84
N ASP A 128 8.96 -2.38 -20.29
CA ASP A 128 9.41 -1.04 -19.89
C ASP A 128 8.74 -0.60 -18.57
N PRO A 129 9.50 -0.43 -17.47
CA PRO A 129 8.91 -0.22 -16.15
C PRO A 129 8.14 1.09 -16.00
N PHE A 130 8.54 2.16 -16.68
CA PHE A 130 7.94 3.50 -16.53
C PHE A 130 6.80 3.74 -17.52
N GLN A 131 6.89 3.15 -18.71
CA GLN A 131 5.83 3.27 -19.71
C GLN A 131 4.65 2.37 -19.37
N GLU A 132 4.92 1.12 -18.95
CA GLU A 132 3.88 0.12 -18.81
C GLU A 132 3.28 -0.01 -17.41
N SER A 133 3.95 0.51 -16.38
CA SER A 133 3.50 0.39 -14.99
C SER A 133 3.65 1.71 -14.23
N THR A 134 3.05 1.78 -13.05
CA THR A 134 3.18 2.91 -12.11
C THR A 134 3.96 2.55 -10.85
N THR A 135 4.14 1.25 -10.60
CA THR A 135 4.81 0.71 -9.42
C THR A 135 5.67 -0.50 -9.80
N ILE A 136 6.68 -0.79 -8.98
CA ILE A 136 7.53 -1.97 -9.17
C ILE A 136 6.71 -3.27 -9.15
N ALA A 137 5.73 -3.40 -8.24
CA ALA A 137 4.90 -4.59 -8.12
C ALA A 137 4.05 -4.84 -9.38
N SER A 138 3.48 -3.78 -9.96
CA SER A 138 2.77 -3.86 -11.24
C SER A 138 3.70 -4.31 -12.36
N CYS A 139 4.92 -3.79 -12.39
CA CYS A 139 5.92 -4.16 -13.38
C CYS A 139 6.31 -5.65 -13.26
N CYS A 140 6.65 -6.12 -12.05
CA CYS A 140 6.99 -7.52 -11.80
C CYS A 140 5.84 -8.48 -12.18
N ASN A 141 4.58 -8.11 -11.90
CA ASN A 141 3.43 -8.90 -12.32
C ASN A 141 3.30 -8.99 -13.85
N LYS A 142 3.57 -7.90 -14.58
CA LYS A 142 3.61 -7.93 -16.05
C LYS A 142 4.73 -8.82 -16.58
N VAL A 143 5.94 -8.69 -16.00
CA VAL A 143 7.07 -9.56 -16.33
C VAL A 143 6.72 -11.02 -16.12
N PHE A 144 6.12 -11.36 -14.97
CA PHE A 144 5.66 -12.72 -14.67
C PHE A 144 4.68 -13.23 -15.72
N ARG A 145 3.64 -12.44 -16.04
CA ARG A 145 2.61 -12.80 -17.02
C ARG A 145 3.13 -12.94 -18.44
N ARG A 146 4.16 -12.17 -18.82
CA ARG A 146 4.69 -12.15 -20.19
C ARG A 146 5.74 -13.23 -20.44
N ASN A 147 6.63 -13.44 -19.46
CA ASN A 147 7.83 -14.25 -19.67
C ASN A 147 7.76 -15.63 -19.02
N PHE A 148 7.01 -15.77 -17.92
CA PHE A 148 7.02 -16.98 -17.10
C PHE A 148 5.69 -17.73 -17.13
N LEU A 149 4.59 -17.02 -17.34
CA LEU A 149 3.28 -17.62 -17.37
C LEU A 149 3.05 -18.37 -18.69
N LYS A 150 2.86 -19.68 -18.60
CA LYS A 150 2.55 -20.51 -19.76
C LYS A 150 1.16 -20.14 -20.31
N PRO A 151 0.96 -20.17 -21.63
CA PRO A 151 -0.36 -19.98 -22.22
C PRO A 151 -1.41 -20.88 -21.55
N GLU A 152 -2.60 -20.34 -21.29
CA GLU A 152 -3.75 -21.06 -20.73
C GLU A 152 -3.56 -21.68 -19.32
N THR A 153 -2.52 -21.28 -18.56
CA THR A 153 -2.29 -21.82 -17.21
C THR A 153 -2.92 -21.02 -16.08
N ILE A 154 -3.17 -19.74 -16.28
CA ILE A 154 -4.01 -18.92 -15.41
C ILE A 154 -5.15 -18.44 -16.27
N GLY A 155 -6.39 -18.81 -15.94
CA GLY A 155 -7.53 -18.24 -16.63
C GLY A 155 -7.53 -16.73 -16.41
N VAL A 156 -7.56 -15.94 -17.48
CA VAL A 156 -7.74 -14.50 -17.37
C VAL A 156 -9.15 -14.25 -16.87
N ILE A 157 -9.31 -13.84 -15.60
CA ILE A 157 -10.60 -13.43 -15.07
C ILE A 157 -10.96 -12.10 -15.75
N PRO A 158 -12.00 -12.03 -16.59
CA PRO A 158 -12.47 -10.78 -17.17
C PRO A 158 -12.82 -9.79 -16.04
N LYS A 159 -12.79 -8.47 -16.31
CA LYS A 159 -13.42 -7.50 -15.42
C LYS A 159 -14.91 -7.88 -15.29
N GLY A 160 -15.29 -8.52 -14.16
CA GLY A 160 -16.62 -9.08 -13.91
C GLY A 160 -16.72 -10.62 -13.82
N GLY A 161 -15.62 -11.38 -13.93
CA GLY A 161 -15.66 -12.86 -13.86
C GLY A 161 -15.83 -13.54 -15.22
N TYR A 162 -15.67 -14.87 -15.29
CA TYR A 162 -15.63 -15.63 -16.56
C TYR A 162 -16.96 -15.71 -17.32
N ARG A 163 -18.08 -15.31 -16.70
CA ARG A 163 -19.39 -15.23 -17.34
C ARG A 163 -19.96 -13.85 -17.07
N TRP A 164 -20.38 -13.17 -18.14
CA TRP A 164 -20.98 -11.82 -18.09
C TRP A 164 -22.26 -11.73 -17.22
N ARG A 165 -22.78 -12.84 -16.67
CA ARG A 165 -23.99 -12.91 -15.83
C ARG A 165 -23.99 -13.98 -14.73
N GLU A 166 -22.93 -14.75 -14.50
CA GLU A 166 -22.98 -15.87 -13.54
C GLU A 166 -21.69 -16.02 -12.74
N ASN A 167 -21.75 -15.73 -11.44
CA ASN A 167 -20.65 -15.95 -10.49
C ASN A 167 -20.57 -17.39 -9.95
N GLN A 168 -21.31 -18.35 -10.53
CA GLN A 168 -21.50 -19.68 -9.94
C GLN A 168 -20.65 -20.76 -10.62
N SER A 169 -19.97 -21.58 -9.83
CA SER A 169 -19.10 -22.64 -10.31
C SER A 169 -19.89 -23.91 -10.68
N LYS A 170 -19.43 -24.66 -11.70
CA LYS A 170 -20.02 -25.96 -12.08
C LYS A 170 -20.01 -26.98 -10.92
N ILE A 171 -18.99 -26.91 -10.06
CA ILE A 171 -18.84 -27.77 -8.89
C ILE A 171 -19.97 -27.49 -7.89
N ALA A 172 -20.31 -26.22 -7.66
CA ALA A 172 -21.43 -25.83 -6.80
C ALA A 172 -22.77 -26.35 -7.35
N ILE A 173 -23.00 -26.27 -8.67
CA ILE A 173 -24.25 -26.78 -9.27
C ILE A 173 -24.34 -28.31 -9.20
N GLN A 174 -23.24 -29.03 -9.45
CA GLN A 174 -23.22 -30.49 -9.35
C GLN A 174 -23.43 -30.97 -7.92
N TRP A 175 -22.88 -30.25 -6.94
CA TRP A 175 -23.12 -30.55 -5.53
C TRP A 175 -24.58 -30.33 -5.14
N LEU A 176 -25.21 -29.23 -5.57
CA LEU A 176 -26.64 -28.95 -5.32
C LEU A 176 -27.57 -30.01 -5.94
N LEU A 177 -27.26 -30.49 -7.15
CA LEU A 177 -28.00 -31.58 -7.79
C LEU A 177 -27.83 -32.93 -7.07
N TRP A 178 -26.60 -33.22 -6.61
CA TRP A 178 -26.33 -34.42 -5.82
C TRP A 178 -27.08 -34.37 -4.48
N GLU A 179 -27.11 -33.21 -3.83
CA GLU A 179 -27.75 -33.03 -2.54
C GLU A 179 -29.28 -33.06 -2.64
N GLU A 180 -29.88 -32.51 -3.70
CA GLU A 180 -31.30 -32.69 -4.03
C GLU A 180 -31.66 -34.18 -4.17
N HIS A 181 -30.79 -34.98 -4.80
CA HIS A 181 -31.00 -36.42 -4.95
C HIS A 181 -30.85 -37.16 -3.60
N GLN A 182 -29.89 -36.79 -2.76
CA GLN A 182 -29.70 -37.42 -1.45
C GLN A 182 -30.81 -37.08 -0.46
N ARG A 183 -31.30 -35.84 -0.48
CA ARG A 183 -32.28 -35.33 0.50
C ARG A 183 -33.73 -35.38 0.02
N GLY A 184 -33.96 -35.59 -1.28
CA GLY A 184 -35.30 -35.64 -1.87
C GLY A 184 -36.02 -34.29 -1.90
N ILE A 185 -35.29 -33.18 -1.87
CA ILE A 185 -35.85 -31.81 -1.79
C ILE A 185 -35.52 -31.06 -3.08
N LYS A 186 -36.53 -30.41 -3.69
CA LYS A 186 -36.32 -29.62 -4.91
C LYS A 186 -35.60 -28.31 -4.61
N ILE A 187 -34.32 -28.26 -4.98
CA ILE A 187 -33.49 -27.06 -4.85
C ILE A 187 -33.59 -26.24 -6.15
N GLN A 188 -33.94 -24.96 -6.05
CA GLN A 188 -33.85 -24.02 -7.16
C GLN A 188 -32.42 -23.48 -7.26
N HIS A 189 -31.82 -23.61 -8.43
CA HIS A 189 -30.49 -23.14 -8.76
C HIS A 189 -30.46 -22.66 -10.21
N ALA A 190 -29.39 -21.95 -10.61
CA ALA A 190 -29.30 -21.30 -11.93
C ALA A 190 -29.64 -22.21 -13.13
N ALA A 191 -29.35 -23.51 -13.05
CA ALA A 191 -29.67 -24.48 -14.11
C ALA A 191 -31.15 -24.93 -14.23
N LYS A 192 -32.06 -24.50 -13.34
CA LYS A 192 -33.52 -24.82 -13.43
C LYS A 192 -34.42 -23.66 -13.87
N GLY A 193 -33.83 -22.55 -14.29
CA GLY A 193 -34.56 -21.43 -14.87
C GLY A 193 -35.03 -20.41 -13.84
N ILE A 194 -34.43 -19.22 -13.96
CA ILE A 194 -34.85 -17.89 -13.48
C ILE A 194 -34.79 -17.66 -11.96
N GLU A 195 -33.98 -16.66 -11.61
CA GLU A 195 -33.87 -16.06 -10.27
C GLU A 195 -35.23 -15.50 -9.82
N THR A 196 -35.74 -15.94 -8.68
CA THR A 196 -37.00 -15.43 -8.12
C THR A 196 -36.73 -14.17 -7.28
N ILE A 197 -37.43 -13.07 -7.59
CA ILE A 197 -37.34 -11.81 -6.83
C ILE A 197 -38.44 -11.81 -5.78
N VAL A 198 -38.08 -11.72 -4.50
CA VAL A 198 -39.04 -11.50 -3.42
C VAL A 198 -38.83 -10.09 -2.86
N LYS A 199 -39.86 -9.23 -3.01
CA LYS A 199 -39.94 -7.86 -2.46
C LYS A 199 -38.70 -6.96 -2.71
N GLY A 200 -38.14 -7.01 -3.91
CA GLY A 200 -37.16 -6.02 -4.39
C GLY A 200 -35.71 -6.22 -3.93
N HIS A 201 -35.39 -7.28 -3.19
CA HIS A 201 -34.02 -7.65 -2.86
C HIS A 201 -33.75 -9.13 -3.13
N LYS A 202 -32.53 -9.45 -3.59
CA LYS A 202 -32.04 -10.83 -3.80
C LYS A 202 -31.59 -11.39 -2.46
N VAL A 203 -32.24 -12.43 -1.94
CA VAL A 203 -31.84 -13.09 -0.68
C VAL A 203 -32.14 -14.58 -0.77
N ASP A 204 -31.11 -15.42 -0.57
CA ASP A 204 -31.25 -16.79 -0.10
C ASP A 204 -31.14 -16.71 1.43
N ASP A 205 -32.20 -17.10 2.13
CA ASP A 205 -32.31 -16.89 3.58
C ASP A 205 -31.66 -18.03 4.41
N SER A 206 -31.46 -17.75 5.69
CA SER A 206 -30.24 -17.99 6.48
C SER A 206 -30.47 -18.82 7.75
N THR A 207 -29.40 -19.47 8.27
CA THR A 207 -29.06 -19.81 9.70
C THR A 207 -27.95 -20.89 9.73
N GLU A 208 -26.80 -20.89 10.42
CA GLU A 208 -26.12 -20.08 11.46
C GLU A 208 -24.58 -20.08 11.17
N PRO A 209 -23.77 -19.09 11.62
CA PRO A 209 -22.34 -19.03 11.29
C PRO A 209 -21.44 -19.67 12.37
N GLU A 210 -20.97 -20.88 12.11
CA GLU A 210 -19.75 -21.44 12.73
C GLU A 210 -18.52 -20.88 12.01
N LEU A 211 -18.10 -19.65 12.36
CA LEU A 211 -16.91 -19.06 11.77
C LEU A 211 -15.64 -19.46 12.53
N ILE A 212 -14.81 -20.32 11.92
CA ILE A 212 -13.54 -20.79 12.50
C ILE A 212 -12.47 -19.67 12.55
N HIS A 213 -12.50 -18.72 11.60
CA HIS A 213 -11.44 -17.72 11.45
C HIS A 213 -11.96 -16.28 11.72
N PRO A 214 -11.36 -15.53 12.67
CA PRO A 214 -11.75 -14.16 12.98
C PRO A 214 -11.42 -13.18 11.85
N VAL A 215 -12.36 -12.29 11.55
CA VAL A 215 -12.29 -11.39 10.38
C VAL A 215 -12.00 -9.94 10.80
N LEU A 216 -12.49 -9.53 11.96
CA LEU A 216 -12.34 -8.16 12.44
C LEU A 216 -11.11 -8.02 13.36
N PRO A 217 -10.17 -7.12 13.04
CA PRO A 217 -9.06 -6.81 13.93
C PRO A 217 -9.57 -6.00 15.13
N SER A 218 -9.18 -6.38 16.34
CA SER A 218 -9.51 -5.65 17.57
C SER A 218 -8.25 -5.39 18.37
N LYS A 219 -8.09 -4.17 18.91
CA LYS A 219 -6.94 -3.82 19.75
C LYS A 219 -7.27 -4.17 21.20
N MET A 220 -6.58 -5.15 21.76
CA MET A 220 -6.77 -5.66 23.12
C MET A 220 -5.39 -5.89 23.75
N ASN A 221 -5.22 -5.57 25.04
CA ASN A 221 -3.95 -5.76 25.75
C ASN A 221 -2.73 -5.13 25.04
N ASN A 222 -2.90 -3.91 24.51
CA ASN A 222 -1.92 -3.18 23.69
C ASN A 222 -1.44 -3.87 22.40
N LYS A 223 -2.11 -4.95 21.97
CA LYS A 223 -1.79 -5.68 20.73
C LYS A 223 -2.99 -5.69 19.80
N LEU A 224 -2.72 -5.74 18.49
CA LEU A 224 -3.74 -6.00 17.49
C LEU A 224 -3.99 -7.49 17.44
N MET A 225 -5.23 -7.92 17.69
CA MET A 225 -5.60 -9.34 17.74
C MET A 225 -6.83 -9.60 16.86
N PHE A 226 -6.90 -10.82 16.31
CA PHE A 226 -8.06 -11.31 15.59
C PHE A 226 -8.72 -12.36 16.46
N VAL A 227 -9.89 -12.06 17.02
CA VAL A 227 -10.59 -12.93 17.97
C VAL A 227 -12.07 -13.04 17.61
N ASN A 228 -12.64 -14.24 17.78
CA ASN A 228 -14.07 -14.50 17.56
C ASN A 228 -14.94 -14.14 18.77
N CYS A 229 -14.32 -13.79 19.90
CA CYS A 229 -14.97 -13.40 21.14
C CYS A 229 -14.11 -12.32 21.80
N GLN A 230 -14.72 -11.18 22.14
CA GLN A 230 -14.03 -10.08 22.82
C GLN A 230 -13.46 -10.54 24.17
N LYS A 231 -14.28 -11.17 25.00
CA LYS A 231 -13.90 -11.59 26.36
C LYS A 231 -12.80 -12.67 26.36
N CYS A 232 -12.85 -13.65 25.44
CA CYS A 232 -11.74 -14.61 25.28
C CYS A 232 -10.43 -13.95 24.85
N GLY A 233 -10.50 -12.88 24.04
CA GLY A 233 -9.32 -12.11 23.65
C GLY A 233 -8.74 -11.30 24.81
N GLU A 234 -9.59 -10.71 25.65
CA GLU A 234 -9.19 -9.94 26.83
C GLU A 234 -8.55 -10.85 27.90
N ASP A 235 -9.17 -12.00 28.18
CA ASP A 235 -8.77 -12.94 29.24
C ASP A 235 -7.75 -14.01 28.77
N PHE A 236 -7.36 -14.00 27.49
CA PHE A 236 -6.49 -14.98 26.84
C PHE A 236 -6.94 -16.45 27.01
N VAL A 237 -8.24 -16.69 27.00
CA VAL A 237 -8.84 -18.03 27.10
C VAL A 237 -8.57 -18.81 25.82
N ARG A 238 -8.01 -20.03 25.95
CA ARG A 238 -7.68 -20.92 24.82
C ARG A 238 -8.62 -22.13 24.68
N GLU A 239 -9.53 -22.29 25.62
CA GLU A 239 -10.53 -23.37 25.65
C GLU A 239 -11.80 -22.99 24.91
N GLU A 240 -12.74 -23.93 24.75
CA GLU A 240 -14.02 -23.67 24.09
C GLU A 240 -14.78 -22.51 24.74
N CYS A 241 -15.21 -21.56 23.90
CA CYS A 241 -15.84 -20.34 24.37
C CYS A 241 -17.28 -20.61 24.86
N GLN A 242 -17.49 -20.45 26.16
CA GLN A 242 -18.80 -20.56 26.82
C GLN A 242 -19.50 -19.19 27.03
N HIS A 243 -18.96 -18.12 26.45
CA HIS A 243 -19.48 -16.76 26.63
C HIS A 243 -20.77 -16.52 25.84
N SER A 244 -21.67 -15.72 26.43
CA SER A 244 -22.91 -15.32 25.77
C SER A 244 -22.65 -14.48 24.51
N ILE A 245 -23.61 -14.43 23.59
CA ILE A 245 -23.48 -13.65 22.34
C ILE A 245 -23.15 -12.16 22.61
N GLN A 246 -23.68 -11.61 23.70
CA GLN A 246 -23.42 -10.22 24.11
C GLN A 246 -21.98 -10.00 24.57
N GLU A 247 -21.40 -10.97 25.30
CA GLU A 247 -20.01 -10.93 25.77
C GLU A 247 -19.01 -11.26 24.65
N ARG A 248 -19.44 -12.02 23.64
CA ARG A 248 -18.64 -12.34 22.45
C ARG A 248 -18.54 -11.15 21.50
N SER A 249 -19.53 -10.26 21.51
CA SER A 249 -19.64 -9.14 20.57
C SER A 249 -18.40 -8.25 20.60
N LEU A 250 -17.80 -8.03 19.43
CA LEU A 250 -16.68 -7.11 19.26
C LEU A 250 -17.21 -5.67 19.22
N LYS A 251 -16.62 -4.79 20.02
CA LYS A 251 -16.90 -3.34 20.02
C LYS A 251 -15.68 -2.57 19.54
N GLY A 252 -15.86 -1.72 18.53
CA GLY A 252 -14.75 -1.00 17.90
C GLY A 252 -15.16 -0.13 16.73
N THR A 253 -14.18 0.48 16.09
CA THR A 253 -14.37 1.27 14.87
C THR A 253 -13.55 0.63 13.76
N TRP A 254 -14.24 0.26 12.69
CA TRP A 254 -13.66 -0.40 11.52
C TRP A 254 -13.99 0.39 10.27
N VAL A 255 -13.18 0.22 9.23
CA VAL A 255 -13.53 0.80 7.92
C VAL A 255 -14.68 0.00 7.30
N ILE A 256 -15.49 0.66 6.48
CA ILE A 256 -16.72 0.06 5.95
C ILE A 256 -16.46 -1.27 5.20
N GLU A 257 -15.34 -1.40 4.50
CA GLU A 257 -14.98 -2.64 3.80
C GLU A 257 -14.74 -3.82 4.76
N GLU A 258 -14.13 -3.59 5.92
CA GLU A 258 -13.92 -4.62 6.95
C GLU A 258 -15.25 -5.06 7.58
N VAL A 259 -16.15 -4.10 7.82
CA VAL A 259 -17.50 -4.37 8.34
C VAL A 259 -18.32 -5.14 7.32
N LEU A 260 -18.26 -4.75 6.04
CA LEU A 260 -18.94 -5.46 4.94
C LEU A 260 -18.42 -6.90 4.82
N LYS A 261 -17.10 -7.09 4.94
CA LYS A 261 -16.49 -8.43 4.91
C LYS A 261 -16.87 -9.27 6.13
N ALA A 262 -16.98 -8.66 7.31
CA ALA A 262 -17.45 -9.35 8.51
C ALA A 262 -18.92 -9.77 8.37
N ILE A 263 -19.78 -8.89 7.84
CA ILE A 263 -21.19 -9.22 7.56
C ILE A 263 -21.30 -10.34 6.52
N GLU A 264 -20.50 -10.29 5.44
CA GLU A 264 -20.40 -11.39 4.44
C GLU A 264 -20.00 -12.72 5.09
N LYS A 265 -19.21 -12.66 6.17
CA LYS A 265 -18.75 -13.79 6.95
C LYS A 265 -19.67 -14.11 8.13
N GLY A 266 -20.90 -13.60 8.16
CA GLY A 266 -21.94 -14.00 9.13
C GLY A 266 -21.94 -13.21 10.45
N TYR A 267 -21.17 -12.13 10.57
CA TYR A 267 -21.28 -11.25 11.75
C TYR A 267 -22.60 -10.47 11.71
N GLN A 268 -23.35 -10.48 12.81
CA GLN A 268 -24.58 -9.71 12.94
C GLN A 268 -24.28 -8.32 13.53
N ASN A 269 -24.68 -7.26 12.81
CA ASN A 269 -24.53 -5.89 13.28
C ASN A 269 -25.66 -5.54 14.25
N ARG A 270 -25.33 -5.19 15.50
CA ARG A 270 -26.32 -4.95 16.57
C ARG A 270 -26.51 -3.48 16.96
N ASP A 271 -25.56 -2.59 16.65
CA ASP A 271 -25.66 -1.16 16.98
C ASP A 271 -24.71 -0.31 16.10
N LEU A 272 -25.26 0.50 15.19
CA LEU A 272 -24.53 1.51 14.42
C LEU A 272 -24.76 2.89 15.05
N ARG A 273 -23.78 3.43 15.78
CA ARG A 273 -23.80 4.82 16.24
C ARG A 273 -22.77 5.65 15.47
N ASN A 274 -23.29 6.52 14.60
CA ASN A 274 -22.66 7.67 13.95
C ASN A 274 -21.43 7.42 13.06
N MET A 275 -21.68 7.23 11.76
CA MET A 275 -20.75 7.68 10.71
C MET A 275 -20.79 9.20 10.65
N GLY A 276 -19.80 9.86 11.24
CA GLY A 276 -19.61 11.31 11.11
C GLY A 276 -19.22 11.67 9.68
N ILE A 277 -20.21 11.88 8.82
CA ILE A 277 -20.05 12.61 7.57
C ILE A 277 -20.44 14.07 7.85
N ARG A 278 -19.44 14.94 8.07
CA ARG A 278 -19.65 16.39 7.95
C ARG A 278 -19.39 16.76 6.50
N TYR A 279 -20.45 16.96 5.71
CA TYR A 279 -20.36 17.76 4.50
C TYR A 279 -20.31 19.23 4.92
N ASN A 280 -19.15 19.89 4.75
CA ASN A 280 -19.11 21.35 4.72
C ASN A 280 -19.64 21.77 3.35
N SER A 281 -20.84 22.36 3.32
CA SER A 281 -21.28 23.20 2.21
C SER A 281 -20.63 24.58 2.33
N ALA A 282 -19.70 24.88 1.42
CA ALA A 282 -19.23 26.22 1.08
C ALA A 282 -18.70 26.13 -0.37
N GLN A 283 -19.17 26.89 -1.36
CA GLN A 283 -20.14 27.98 -1.48
C GLN A 283 -21.04 27.69 -2.69
#